data_AF-A0A9E0CJ88-F1
#
_entry.id   AF-A0A9E0CJ88-F1
#
_cell.length_a   1.000
_cell.length_b   1.000
_cell.length_c   1.000
_cell.angle_alpha   90.00
_cell.angle_beta   90.00
_cell.angle_gamma   90.00
#
_symmetry.space_group_name_H-M   'P 1'
#
loop_
_entity.id
_entity.type
_entity.pdbx_description
1 polymer ?
#
loop_
_entity_poly.entity_id
_entity_poly.type
_entity_poly.pdbx_seq_one_letter_code
_entity_poly.pdbx_strand_id
1 'polypeptide(L)'
;MALTHRKTIIYPPLNNGSRYVVARPKGKITDYRLHVQLLFKVATQMSNFPEESTAALTVSFLRTELYQLLDWDLQNPNLQEELEALIERLMERKLYQIKTTGQQCSNFFAEIEYDDLCVNLIINPQIIHFLHWQ
;
A
#
# COMPACT_ATOMS: atom_id res chain seq x y z
N MET A 1 10.78 6.22 -18.25
CA MET A 1 9.75 5.18 -18.46
C MET A 1 8.38 5.82 -18.31
N ALA A 2 7.53 5.82 -19.34
CA ALA A 2 6.20 6.42 -19.26
C ALA A 2 5.23 5.51 -18.49
N LEU A 3 4.58 6.05 -17.46
CA LEU A 3 3.51 5.38 -16.70
C LEU A 3 2.26 5.29 -17.60
N THR A 4 1.93 4.08 -18.07
CA THR A 4 0.73 3.86 -18.90
C THR A 4 -0.48 3.52 -18.01
N HIS A 5 -1.66 4.03 -18.35
CA HIS A 5 -2.91 3.86 -17.59
C HIS A 5 -3.28 2.41 -17.23
N ARG A 6 -2.82 1.41 -18.00
CA ARG A 6 -3.09 -0.02 -17.74
C ARG A 6 -2.24 -0.63 -16.61
N LYS A 7 -1.22 0.09 -16.13
CA LYS A 7 -0.24 -0.40 -15.15
C LYS A 7 -0.13 0.50 -13.93
N THR A 8 -1.13 1.34 -13.67
CA THR A 8 -1.11 2.29 -12.56
C THR A 8 -2.48 2.41 -11.92
N ILE A 9 -2.48 2.63 -10.61
CA ILE A 9 -3.66 3.06 -9.86
C ILE A 9 -3.53 4.57 -9.73
N ILE A 10 -4.50 5.29 -10.29
CA ILE A 10 -4.54 6.75 -10.31
C ILE A 10 -5.62 7.16 -9.33
N TYR A 11 -5.24 7.90 -8.30
CA TYR A 11 -6.18 8.46 -7.34
C TYR A 11 -6.83 9.73 -7.92
N PRO A 12 -8.05 10.08 -7.47
CA PRO A 12 -8.69 11.35 -7.80
C PRO A 12 -7.75 12.55 -7.63
N PRO A 13 -7.85 13.57 -8.49
CA PRO A 13 -7.06 14.78 -8.37
C PRO A 13 -7.40 15.55 -7.09
N LEU A 14 -6.38 16.16 -6.49
CA LEU A 14 -6.51 17.11 -5.40
C LEU A 14 -6.97 18.48 -5.94
N ASN A 15 -7.53 19.31 -5.06
CA ASN A 15 -7.99 20.68 -5.36
C ASN A 15 -6.91 21.58 -5.97
N ASN A 16 -5.64 21.31 -5.67
CA ASN A 16 -4.49 22.03 -6.25
C ASN A 16 -4.04 21.47 -7.62
N GLY A 17 -4.82 20.56 -8.23
CA GLY A 17 -4.55 19.95 -9.53
C GLY A 17 -3.52 18.81 -9.50
N SER A 18 -2.91 18.51 -8.35
CA SER A 18 -1.98 17.39 -8.23
C SER A 18 -2.69 16.04 -8.17
N ARG A 19 -1.99 14.96 -8.56
CA ARG A 19 -2.51 13.59 -8.61
C ARG A 19 -1.49 12.61 -8.08
N TYR A 20 -1.94 11.64 -7.30
CA TYR A 20 -1.09 10.52 -6.91
C TYR A 20 -1.28 9.33 -7.83
N VAL A 21 -0.18 8.70 -8.18
CA VAL A 21 -0.11 7.54 -9.04
C VAL A 21 0.74 6.50 -8.36
N VAL A 22 0.16 5.34 -8.11
CA VAL A 22 0.89 4.17 -7.62
C VAL A 22 1.10 3.25 -8.80
N ALA A 23 2.35 2.84 -9.01
CA ALA A 23 2.63 1.79 -9.98
C ALA A 23 1.85 0.53 -9.56
N ARG A 24 1.12 -0.08 -10.49
CA ARG A 24 0.54 -1.41 -10.27
C ARG A 24 1.71 -2.33 -9.93
N PRO A 25 1.57 -3.18 -8.90
CA PRO A 25 2.64 -4.10 -8.55
C PRO A 25 3.03 -4.88 -9.80
N LYS A 26 4.32 -4.87 -10.12
CA LYS A 26 4.90 -5.67 -11.21
C LYS A 26 4.97 -7.11 -10.70
N GLY A 27 3.82 -7.78 -10.62
CA GLY A 27 3.76 -9.03 -9.88
C GLY A 27 2.51 -9.86 -10.14
N LYS A 28 2.36 -10.86 -9.27
CA LYS A 28 1.27 -11.82 -9.24
C LYS A 28 -0.03 -11.10 -8.85
N ILE A 29 -1.17 -11.69 -9.23
CA ILE A 29 -2.52 -11.18 -8.89
C ILE A 29 -2.72 -10.96 -7.38
N THR A 30 -1.96 -11.69 -6.57
CA THR A 30 -1.89 -11.60 -5.11
C THR A 30 -1.50 -10.20 -4.62
N ASP A 31 -0.57 -9.52 -5.29
CA ASP A 31 -0.11 -8.19 -4.90
C ASP A 31 -1.19 -7.12 -5.16
N TYR A 32 -2.06 -7.37 -6.13
CA TYR A 32 -3.25 -6.54 -6.38
C TYR A 32 -4.34 -6.79 -5.34
N ARG A 33 -4.61 -8.07 -4.98
CA ARG A 33 -5.55 -8.42 -3.90
C ARG A 33 -5.16 -7.78 -2.57
N LEU A 34 -3.87 -7.87 -2.21
CA LEU A 34 -3.34 -7.21 -1.02
C LEU A 34 -3.55 -5.71 -1.06
N HIS A 35 -3.31 -5.07 -2.20
CA HIS A 35 -3.50 -3.62 -2.31
C HIS A 35 -4.97 -3.20 -2.16
N VAL A 36 -5.90 -3.96 -2.73
CA VAL A 36 -7.35 -3.70 -2.56
C VAL A 36 -7.76 -3.87 -1.11
N GLN A 37 -7.32 -4.94 -0.43
CA GLN A 37 -7.62 -5.13 0.99
C GLN A 37 -6.99 -4.06 1.88
N LEU A 38 -5.77 -3.63 1.55
CA LEU A 38 -5.13 -2.51 2.22
C LEU A 38 -5.99 -1.26 2.10
N LEU A 39 -6.48 -0.91 0.90
CA LEU A 39 -7.37 0.24 0.72
C LEU A 39 -8.66 0.13 1.54
N PHE A 40 -9.24 -1.07 1.65
CA PHE A 40 -10.41 -1.29 2.52
C PHE A 40 -10.09 -1.10 4.00
N LYS A 41 -9.04 -1.77 4.52
CA LYS A 41 -8.64 -1.63 5.93
C LYS A 41 -8.33 -0.18 6.28
N VAL A 42 -7.63 0.50 5.39
CA VAL A 42 -7.33 1.92 5.51
C VAL A 42 -8.60 2.76 5.55
N ALA A 43 -9.54 2.57 4.62
CA ALA A 43 -10.81 3.30 4.63
C ALA A 43 -11.59 3.07 5.95
N THR A 44 -11.59 1.85 6.48
CA THR A 44 -12.23 1.54 7.76
C THR A 44 -11.53 2.14 8.98
N GLN A 45 -10.21 2.28 8.95
CA GLN A 45 -9.47 2.95 10.04
C GLN A 45 -9.60 4.47 9.95
N MET A 46 -9.66 5.01 8.74
CA MET A 46 -9.79 6.44 8.46
C MET A 46 -11.11 7.03 8.94
N SER A 47 -12.20 6.25 8.99
CA SER A 47 -13.46 6.73 9.59
C SER A 47 -13.33 7.15 11.06
N ASN A 48 -12.27 6.71 11.73
CA ASN A 48 -11.96 7.02 13.13
C ASN A 48 -10.68 7.86 13.30
N PHE A 49 -10.03 8.25 12.21
CA PHE A 49 -8.75 8.96 12.23
C PHE A 49 -9.01 10.48 12.15
N PRO A 50 -8.32 11.33 12.93
CA PRO A 50 -8.51 12.78 12.83
C PRO A 50 -8.03 13.32 11.48
N GLU A 51 -8.83 14.15 10.80
CA GLU A 51 -8.51 14.70 9.47
C GLU A 51 -7.18 15.47 9.41
N GLU A 52 -6.75 16.05 10.53
CA GLU A 52 -5.52 16.82 10.65
C GLU A 52 -4.30 15.96 11.00
N SER A 53 -4.48 14.65 11.20
CA SER A 53 -3.41 13.77 11.64
C SER A 53 -2.42 13.48 10.50
N THR A 54 -1.18 13.90 10.72
CA THR A 54 -0.01 13.52 9.90
C THR A 54 0.64 12.23 10.40
N ALA A 55 0.09 11.60 11.44
CA ALA A 55 0.65 10.39 12.02
C ALA A 55 0.59 9.24 10.99
N ALA A 56 1.64 8.42 10.96
CA ALA A 56 1.68 7.27 10.09
C ALA A 56 0.54 6.30 10.44
N LEU A 57 -0.13 5.78 9.41
CA LEU A 57 -1.21 4.81 9.55
C LEU A 57 -0.62 3.43 9.44
N THR A 58 -0.77 2.65 10.50
CA THR A 58 -0.33 1.25 10.53
C THR A 58 -1.52 0.34 10.25
N VAL A 59 -1.40 -0.45 9.18
CA VAL A 59 -2.37 -1.50 8.85
C VAL A 59 -1.79 -2.85 9.23
N SER A 60 -2.41 -3.50 10.21
CA SER A 60 -1.99 -4.83 10.68
C SER A 60 -2.79 -5.95 10.02
N PHE A 61 -2.08 -7.01 9.64
CA PHE A 61 -2.66 -8.28 9.19
C PHE A 61 -2.12 -9.40 10.08
N LEU A 62 -2.99 -10.27 10.56
CA LEU A 62 -2.51 -11.57 11.06
C LEU A 62 -1.87 -12.33 9.90
N ARG A 63 -0.77 -13.05 10.15
CA ARG A 63 -0.09 -13.83 9.09
C ARG A 63 -1.03 -14.84 8.45
N THR A 64 -1.89 -15.49 9.25
CA THR A 64 -2.90 -16.42 8.78
C THR A 64 -3.93 -15.76 7.85
N GLU A 65 -4.41 -14.56 8.19
CA GLU A 65 -5.30 -13.76 7.32
C GLU A 65 -4.60 -13.38 6.02
N LEU A 66 -3.33 -12.96 6.11
CA LEU A 66 -2.53 -12.59 4.95
C LEU A 66 -2.34 -13.78 4.00
N TYR A 67 -2.00 -14.96 4.53
CA TYR A 67 -1.81 -16.16 3.72
C TYR A 67 -3.12 -16.58 3.04
N GLN A 68 -4.25 -16.54 3.74
CA GLN A 68 -5.55 -16.80 3.14
C GLN A 68 -5.90 -15.80 2.04
N LEU A 69 -5.62 -14.51 2.26
CA LEU A 69 -5.85 -13.46 1.27
C LEU A 69 -5.03 -13.68 -0.01
N LEU A 70 -3.80 -14.15 0.15
CA LEU A 70 -2.86 -14.40 -0.93
C LEU A 70 -3.01 -15.80 -1.55
N ASP A 71 -3.93 -16.62 -1.02
CA ASP A 71 -4.18 -18.00 -1.45
C ASP A 71 -2.91 -18.87 -1.32
N TRP A 72 -2.17 -18.69 -0.22
CA TRP A 72 -0.97 -19.44 0.09
C TRP A 72 -1.31 -20.71 0.88
N ASP A 73 -0.67 -21.82 0.49
CA ASP A 73 -0.81 -23.09 1.18
C ASP A 73 -0.06 -23.04 2.52
N LEU A 74 -0.78 -23.20 3.63
CA LEU A 74 -0.24 -23.22 4.99
C LEU A 74 0.70 -24.40 5.26
N GLN A 75 0.66 -25.45 4.42
CA GLN A 75 1.57 -26.58 4.50
C GLN A 75 2.86 -26.38 3.70
N ASN A 76 2.99 -25.27 2.97
CA ASN A 76 4.19 -24.98 2.19
C ASN A 76 5.37 -24.69 3.14
N PRO A 77 6.44 -25.51 3.10
CA PRO A 77 7.60 -25.32 3.98
C PRO A 77 8.34 -23.99 3.73
N ASN A 78 8.14 -23.36 2.56
CA ASN A 78 8.81 -22.13 2.15
C ASN A 78 7.96 -20.88 2.37
N LEU A 79 6.87 -20.95 3.16
CA LEU A 79 6.01 -19.80 3.47
C LEU A 79 6.76 -18.58 4.00
N GLN A 80 7.79 -18.80 4.81
CA GLN A 80 8.61 -17.72 5.36
C GLN A 80 9.37 -16.98 4.25
N GLU A 81 9.98 -17.72 3.32
CA GLU A 81 10.67 -17.12 2.17
C GLU A 81 9.71 -16.39 1.23
N GLU A 82 8.50 -16.95 1.01
CA GLU A 82 7.47 -16.28 0.22
C GLU A 82 7.00 -14.98 0.88
N LEU A 83 6.88 -14.97 2.21
CA LEU A 83 6.57 -13.77 2.98
C LEU A 83 7.67 -12.73 2.83
N GLU A 84 8.93 -13.09 3.06
CA GLU A 84 10.07 -12.17 2.92
C GLU A 84 10.15 -11.58 1.51
N ALA A 85 10.01 -12.42 0.48
CA ALA A 85 9.97 -11.96 -0.91
C ALA A 85 8.78 -11.04 -1.19
N LEU A 86 7.63 -11.23 -0.55
CA LEU A 86 6.50 -10.31 -0.64
C LEU A 86 6.84 -8.97 0.04
N ILE A 87 7.41 -8.99 1.24
CA ILE A 87 7.77 -7.78 1.99
C ILE A 87 8.77 -6.94 1.19
N GLU A 88 9.80 -7.55 0.61
CA GLU A 88 10.76 -6.87 -0.27
C GLU A 88 10.06 -6.18 -1.45
N ARG A 89 9.17 -6.90 -2.15
CA ARG A 89 8.39 -6.33 -3.27
C ARG A 89 7.49 -5.16 -2.83
N LEU A 90 6.94 -5.23 -1.62
CA LEU A 90 6.11 -4.16 -1.07
C LEU A 90 6.96 -2.93 -0.72
N MET A 91 8.15 -3.11 -0.13
CA MET A 91 9.08 -2.02 0.18
C MET A 91 9.55 -1.25 -1.05
N GLU A 92 9.71 -1.93 -2.18
CA GLU A 92 10.08 -1.29 -3.45
C GLU A 92 8.95 -0.47 -4.09
N ARG A 93 7.72 -0.60 -3.58
CA ARG A 93 6.55 0.00 -4.19
C ARG A 93 6.61 1.52 -4.13
N LYS A 94 6.58 2.15 -5.30
CA LYS A 94 6.67 3.61 -5.45
C LYS A 94 5.31 4.29 -5.49
N LEU A 95 5.27 5.44 -4.85
CA LEU A 95 4.23 6.46 -4.91
C LEU A 95 4.77 7.62 -5.74
N TYR A 96 4.02 8.05 -6.75
CA TYR A 96 4.34 9.22 -7.54
C TYR A 96 3.31 10.31 -7.29
N GLN A 97 3.75 11.51 -6.93
CA GLN A 97 2.92 12.70 -6.89
C GLN A 97 3.20 13.54 -8.14
N ILE A 98 2.21 13.63 -9.01
CA ILE A 98 2.25 14.47 -10.20
C ILE A 98 1.65 15.83 -9.83
N LYS A 99 2.49 16.87 -9.78
CA LYS A 99 2.11 18.26 -9.55
C LYS A 99 2.14 19.03 -10.87
N THR A 100 1.53 20.22 -10.89
CA THR A 100 1.65 21.16 -12.03
C THR A 100 3.09 21.57 -12.31
N THR A 101 3.93 21.60 -11.27
CA THR A 101 5.35 22.02 -11.34
C THR A 101 6.33 20.87 -11.57
N GLY A 102 5.87 19.61 -11.62
CA GLY A 102 6.74 18.45 -11.81
C GLY A 102 6.26 17.19 -11.07
N GLN A 103 7.13 16.19 -10.98
CA GLN A 103 6.80 14.90 -10.36
C GLN A 103 7.70 14.65 -9.14
N GLN A 104 7.11 14.23 -8.03
CA GLN A 104 7.81 13.70 -6.86
C GLN A 104 7.60 12.18 -6.76
N CYS A 105 8.60 11.47 -6.27
CA CYS A 105 8.58 10.03 -6.10
C CYS A 105 8.98 9.69 -4.66
N SER A 106 8.19 8.86 -4.00
CA SER A 106 8.46 8.33 -2.65
C SER A 106 8.09 6.84 -2.61
N ASN A 107 8.37 6.16 -1.49
CA ASN A 107 7.85 4.82 -1.26
C ASN A 107 6.40 4.89 -0.78
N PHE A 108 5.61 3.88 -1.15
CA PHE A 108 4.21 3.76 -0.72
C PHE A 108 4.11 3.41 0.76
N PHE A 109 4.94 2.48 1.22
CA PHE A 109 5.12 2.19 2.64
C PHE A 109 6.30 2.99 3.18
N ALA A 110 6.13 3.59 4.35
CA ALA A 110 7.22 4.18 5.09
C ALA A 110 8.11 3.06 5.68
N GLU A 111 7.48 2.05 6.24
CA GLU A 111 8.12 0.93 6.91
C GLU A 111 7.19 -0.30 6.90
N ILE A 112 7.78 -1.49 7.03
CA ILE A 112 7.05 -2.74 7.19
C ILE A 112 7.72 -3.53 8.31
N GLU A 113 6.96 -3.85 9.35
CA GLU A 113 7.40 -4.66 10.48
C GLU A 113 6.64 -5.98 10.47
N TYR A 114 7.29 -7.08 10.82
CA TYR A 114 6.62 -8.38 10.95
C TYR A 114 7.25 -9.24 12.03
N ASP A 115 6.42 -10.07 12.66
CA ASP A 115 6.82 -11.03 13.68
C ASP A 115 6.16 -12.41 13.41
N ASP A 116 6.13 -13.28 14.41
CA ASP A 116 5.53 -14.61 14.29
C ASP A 116 4.01 -14.59 14.12
N LEU A 117 3.34 -13.50 14.49
CA LEU A 117 1.89 -13.38 14.50
C LEU A 117 1.36 -12.45 13.40
N CYS A 118 2.04 -11.34 13.16
CA CYS A 118 1.51 -10.18 12.44
C CYS A 118 2.47 -9.62 11.40
N VAL A 119 1.88 -8.95 10.41
CA VAL A 119 2.57 -8.07 9.46
C VAL A 119 1.93 -6.68 9.57
N ASN A 120 2.74 -5.70 9.93
CA ASN A 120 2.35 -4.30 10.08
C ASN A 120 2.88 -3.50 8.90
N LEU A 121 1.98 -2.92 8.13
CA LEU A 121 2.29 -2.09 6.97
C LEU A 121 2.09 -0.61 7.35
N ILE A 122 3.20 0.12 7.52
CA ILE A 122 3.17 1.53 7.89
C ILE A 122 3.08 2.35 6.60
N ILE A 123 1.94 2.97 6.37
CA ILE A 123 1.66 3.71 5.14
C ILE A 123 2.34 5.08 5.19
N ASN A 124 2.92 5.49 4.07
CA ASN A 124 3.53 6.82 3.96
C ASN A 124 2.49 7.92 4.29
N PRO A 125 2.75 8.81 5.26
CA PRO A 125 1.82 9.88 5.64
C PRO A 125 1.37 10.78 4.50
N GLN A 126 2.17 10.91 3.44
CA GLN A 126 1.78 11.66 2.24
C GLN A 126 0.52 11.10 1.56
N ILE A 127 0.21 9.82 1.78
CA ILE A 127 -0.99 9.14 1.27
C ILE A 127 -2.18 9.37 2.21
N ILE A 128 -1.95 9.53 3.51
CA ILE A 128 -3.00 9.66 4.53
C ILE A 128 -3.81 10.93 4.32
N HIS A 129 -3.15 12.04 4.01
CA HIS A 129 -3.81 13.30 3.66
C HIS A 129 -4.86 13.17 2.53
N PHE A 130 -4.74 12.17 1.65
CA PHE A 130 -5.70 11.93 0.57
C PHE A 130 -6.96 11.19 1.05
N LEU A 131 -6.85 10.30 2.04
CA LEU A 131 -7.97 9.46 2.46
C LEU A 131 -9.01 10.22 3.30
N HIS A 132 -8.66 11.39 3.81
CA HIS A 132 -9.56 12.31 4.51
C HIS A 132 -10.29 13.30 3.60
N TRP A 133 -9.79 13.58 2.38
CA TRP A 133 -10.36 14.59 1.48
C TRP A 133 -11.31 13.97 0.44
N GLN A 134 -12.38 13.31 0.91
CA GLN A 134 -13.62 13.10 0.15
C GLN A 134 -14.66 14.15 0.56
#